data_AF-J9G814-F1
#
_entry.id   AF-J9G814-F1
#
_cell.length_a   1.000
_cell.length_b   1.000
_cell.length_c   1.000
_cell.angle_alpha   90.00
_cell.angle_beta   90.00
_cell.angle_gamma   90.00
#
_symmetry.space_group_name_H-M   'P 1'
#
loop_
_entity.id
_entity.type
_entity.pdbx_description
1 polymer ?
#
loop_
_entity_poly.entity_id
_entity_poly.type
_entity_poly.pdbx_seq_one_letter_code
_entity_poly.pdbx_strand_id
1 'polypeptide(L)'
;MMAKVDLSNVELTEKAKEKIEAYYGWSKDWVPLRISKTVTLMVPPEKCNDEYRLKFMRKMNMTDTPKPKHAKADIDIDEANRLLSEGHKKKEVAKMFGVSVVTLDKHLRDASVGGGN
;
A
#
# COMPACT_ATOMS: atom_id res chain seq x y z
N MET A 1 14.78 -1.87 34.55
CA MET A 1 15.29 -0.48 34.66
C MET A 1 16.16 -0.20 33.45
N MET A 2 15.82 0.77 32.59
CA MET A 2 16.73 1.20 31.52
C MET A 2 17.86 2.00 32.18
N ALA A 3 19.10 1.54 32.02
CA ALA A 3 20.27 2.27 32.49
C ALA A 3 20.32 3.63 31.78
N LYS A 4 20.26 4.72 32.54
CA LYS A 4 20.46 6.07 32.00
C LYS A 4 21.95 6.21 31.70
N VAL A 5 22.29 6.48 30.45
CA VAL A 5 23.66 6.77 30.05
C VAL A 5 24.01 8.17 30.56
N ASP A 6 25.08 8.26 31.34
CA ASP A 6 25.64 9.52 31.79
C ASP A 6 26.39 10.20 30.63
N LEU A 7 25.79 11.25 30.08
CA LEU A 7 26.31 12.03 28.95
C LEU A 7 27.47 12.97 29.35
N SER A 8 27.82 13.04 30.64
CA SER A 8 28.99 13.82 31.11
C SER A 8 30.32 13.04 31.00
N ASN A 9 30.25 11.73 30.77
CA ASN A 9 31.42 10.91 30.53
C ASN A 9 31.92 11.10 29.08
N VAL A 10 32.92 11.97 28.94
CA VAL A 10 33.54 12.35 27.66
C VAL A 10 33.95 11.14 26.82
N GLU A 11 34.50 10.08 27.43
CA GLU A 11 34.95 8.88 26.70
C GLU A 11 33.77 8.09 26.10
N LEU A 12 32.68 7.95 26.86
CA LEU A 12 31.45 7.30 26.36
C LEU A 12 30.78 8.13 25.28
N THR A 13 30.79 9.46 25.40
CA THR A 13 30.25 10.38 24.40
C THR A 13 31.03 10.34 23.09
N GLU A 14 32.36 10.33 23.14
CA GLU A 14 33.19 10.23 21.93
C GLU A 14 33.04 8.87 21.23
N LYS A 15 33.02 7.76 21.98
CA LYS A 15 32.74 6.43 21.40
C LYS A 15 31.34 6.33 20.78
N ALA A 16 30.34 7.01 21.36
CA ALA A 16 29.01 7.07 20.79
C ALA A 16 29.01 7.88 19.48
N LYS A 17 29.68 9.04 19.45
CA LYS A 17 29.83 9.86 18.24
C LYS A 17 30.54 9.10 17.12
N GLU A 18 31.61 8.37 17.42
CA GLU A 18 32.34 7.57 16.43
C GLU A 18 31.45 6.49 15.79
N LYS A 19 30.66 5.77 16.60
CA LYS A 19 29.69 4.79 16.08
C LYS A 19 28.59 5.44 15.26
N ILE A 20 28.12 6.61 15.67
CA ILE A 20 27.11 7.38 14.96
C ILE A 20 27.67 7.86 13.61
N GLU A 21 28.90 8.39 13.60
CA GLU A 21 29.57 8.87 12.38
C GLU A 21 29.89 7.71 11.43
N ALA A 22 30.34 6.57 11.94
CA ALA A 22 30.52 5.36 11.14
C ALA A 22 29.20 4.89 10.52
N TYR A 23 28.11 4.88 11.30
CA TYR A 23 26.77 4.53 10.82
C TYR A 23 26.28 5.47 9.72
N TYR A 24 26.38 6.78 9.94
CA TYR A 24 25.97 7.77 8.94
C TYR A 24 26.93 7.81 7.75
N GLY A 25 28.22 7.59 7.95
CA GLY A 25 29.24 7.48 6.91
C GLY A 25 28.92 6.37 5.91
N TRP A 26 28.47 5.20 6.39
CA TRP A 26 28.04 4.10 5.52
C TRP A 26 26.77 4.39 4.73
N SER A 27 25.94 5.35 5.17
CA SER A 27 24.68 5.74 4.50
C SER A 27 24.85 6.83 3.43
N LYS A 28 25.97 7.56 3.42
CA LYS A 28 26.19 8.72 2.52
C LYS A 28 26.19 8.33 1.05
N ASP A 29 26.59 7.11 0.73
CA ASP A 29 26.70 6.62 -0.65
C ASP A 29 25.48 5.81 -1.10
N TRP A 30 24.45 5.65 -0.27
CA TRP A 30 23.27 4.89 -0.64
C TRP A 30 22.38 5.71 -1.57
N VAL A 31 21.95 5.09 -2.65
CA VAL A 31 21.14 5.71 -3.69
C VAL A 31 19.73 5.12 -3.70
N PRO A 32 18.72 5.93 -4.11
CA PRO A 32 17.34 5.48 -4.13
C PRO A 32 17.05 4.61 -5.36
N LEU A 33 16.83 3.31 -5.15
CA LEU A 33 16.29 2.39 -6.16
C LEU A 33 14.77 2.34 -6.06
N ARG A 34 14.09 2.82 -7.11
CA ARG A 34 12.63 2.78 -7.18
C ARG A 34 12.12 1.39 -7.57
N ILE A 35 11.28 0.81 -6.71
CA ILE A 35 10.65 -0.50 -6.95
C ILE A 35 9.25 -0.32 -7.54
N SER A 36 8.50 0.65 -7.03
CA SER A 36 7.14 0.96 -7.52
C SER A 36 6.81 2.44 -7.34
N LYS A 37 5.55 2.83 -7.62
CA LYS A 37 5.08 4.19 -7.34
C LYS A 37 5.19 4.56 -5.85
N THR A 38 5.02 3.59 -4.95
CA THR A 38 4.95 3.81 -3.49
C THR A 38 6.14 3.24 -2.71
N VAL A 39 7.03 2.46 -3.36
CA VAL A 39 8.15 1.78 -2.69
C VAL A 39 9.48 2.19 -3.32
N THR A 40 10.38 2.72 -2.48
CA THR A 40 11.77 3.06 -2.82
C THR A 40 12.68 2.40 -1.78
N LEU A 41 13.76 1.77 -2.25
CA LEU A 41 14.78 1.18 -1.41
C LEU A 41 16.02 2.04 -1.46
N MET A 42 16.64 2.31 -0.32
CA MET A 42 18.01 2.78 -0.29
C MET A 42 18.91 1.56 -0.54
N VAL A 43 19.80 1.63 -1.53
CA VAL A 43 20.74 0.56 -1.85
C VAL A 43 22.13 1.13 -2.15
N PRO A 44 23.20 0.34 -1.97
CA PRO A 44 24.51 0.69 -2.50
C PRO A 44 24.49 0.96 -4.03
N PRO A 45 25.34 1.85 -4.57
CA PRO A 45 25.32 2.25 -5.98
C PRO A 45 25.42 1.08 -6.96
N GLU A 46 26.21 0.07 -6.64
CA GLU A 46 26.40 -1.12 -7.47
C GLU A 46 25.12 -1.97 -7.61
N LYS A 47 24.18 -1.81 -6.69
CA LYS A 47 22.88 -2.51 -6.67
C LYS A 47 21.73 -1.64 -7.20
N CYS A 48 21.99 -0.39 -7.55
CA CYS A 48 20.97 0.50 -8.11
C CYS A 48 20.76 0.23 -9.60
N ASN A 49 20.30 -0.97 -9.93
CA ASN A 49 20.10 -1.42 -11.30
C ASN A 49 18.82 -2.28 -11.43
N ASP A 50 18.40 -2.47 -12.68
CA ASP A 50 17.17 -3.17 -13.03
C ASP A 50 17.19 -4.66 -12.65
N GLU A 51 18.35 -5.32 -12.74
CA GLU A 51 18.50 -6.73 -12.40
C GLU A 51 18.25 -6.95 -10.90
N TYR A 52 18.86 -6.13 -10.05
CA TYR A 52 18.68 -6.17 -8.61
C TYR A 52 17.23 -5.82 -8.23
N ARG A 53 16.62 -4.84 -8.90
CA ARG A 53 15.20 -4.50 -8.73
C ARG A 53 14.32 -5.72 -8.99
N LEU A 54 14.47 -6.39 -10.13
CA LEU A 54 13.66 -7.55 -10.50
C LEU A 54 13.87 -8.73 -9.55
N LYS A 55 15.11 -8.98 -9.12
CA LYS A 55 15.43 -10.01 -8.13
C LYS A 55 14.76 -9.73 -6.78
N PHE A 56 14.78 -8.47 -6.34
CA PHE A 56 14.10 -8.04 -5.12
C PHE A 56 12.58 -8.22 -5.24
N MET A 57 11.98 -7.80 -6.35
CA MET A 57 10.55 -7.96 -6.60
C MET A 57 10.13 -9.43 -6.58
N ARG A 58 10.90 -10.32 -7.23
CA ARG A 58 10.66 -11.76 -7.21
C ARG A 58 10.75 -12.35 -5.80
N LYS A 59 11.75 -11.93 -5.02
CA LYS A 59 11.94 -12.39 -3.63
C LYS A 59 10.78 -11.96 -2.71
N MET A 60 10.24 -10.78 -2.94
CA MET A 60 9.15 -10.21 -2.14
C MET A 60 7.75 -10.53 -2.69
N ASN A 61 7.64 -11.41 -3.70
CA ASN A 61 6.40 -11.71 -4.42
C ASN A 61 5.65 -10.43 -4.89
N MET A 62 6.40 -9.39 -5.24
CA MET A 62 5.86 -8.15 -5.79
C MET A 62 5.75 -8.29 -7.31
N THR A 63 4.60 -7.91 -7.86
CA THR A 63 4.39 -7.85 -9.31
C THR A 63 4.45 -6.41 -9.79
N ASP A 64 5.21 -6.15 -10.86
CA ASP A 64 5.19 -4.85 -11.55
C ASP A 64 3.95 -4.69 -12.46
N THR A 65 3.11 -5.72 -12.51
CA THR A 65 1.92 -5.70 -13.34
C THR A 65 0.93 -4.68 -12.79
N PRO A 66 0.43 -3.76 -13.64
CA PRO A 66 -0.69 -2.93 -13.24
C PRO A 66 -1.83 -3.86 -12.82
N LYS A 67 -2.38 -3.64 -11.62
CA LYS A 67 -3.57 -4.38 -11.16
C LYS A 67 -4.63 -4.30 -12.27
N PRO A 68 -5.21 -5.44 -12.70
CA PRO A 68 -6.25 -5.40 -13.72
C PRO A 68 -7.34 -4.45 -13.22
N LYS A 69 -7.70 -3.46 -14.06
CA LYS A 69 -8.88 -2.64 -13.80
C LYS A 69 -10.06 -3.63 -13.79
N HIS A 70 -10.69 -3.81 -12.64
CA HIS A 70 -11.89 -4.65 -12.56
C HIS A 70 -12.89 -4.15 -13.60
N ALA A 71 -13.39 -5.06 -14.45
CA ALA A 71 -14.48 -4.74 -15.36
C ALA A 71 -15.63 -4.13 -14.54
N LYS A 72 -16.32 -3.13 -15.11
CA LYS A 72 -17.53 -2.61 -14.47
C LYS A 72 -18.53 -3.76 -14.43
N ALA A 73 -18.88 -4.20 -13.22
CA ALA A 73 -19.95 -5.17 -13.04
C ALA A 73 -21.25 -4.53 -13.51
N ASP A 74 -21.98 -5.22 -14.36
CA ASP A 74 -23.33 -4.82 -14.75
C ASP A 74 -24.28 -5.26 -13.64
N ILE A 75 -24.80 -4.31 -12.88
CA ILE A 75 -25.72 -4.56 -11.76
C ILE A 75 -27.09 -4.04 -12.18
N ASP A 76 -28.07 -4.93 -12.20
CA ASP A 76 -29.47 -4.55 -12.32
C ASP A 76 -29.91 -3.83 -11.04
N ILE A 77 -30.10 -2.51 -11.16
CA ILE A 77 -30.44 -1.62 -10.05
C ILE A 77 -31.86 -1.86 -9.55
N ASP A 78 -32.78 -2.16 -10.45
CA ASP A 78 -34.19 -2.36 -10.10
C ASP A 78 -34.34 -3.65 -9.30
N GLU A 79 -33.67 -4.72 -9.73
CA GLU A 79 -33.65 -5.97 -9.01
C GLU A 79 -32.94 -5.83 -7.65
N ALA A 80 -31.84 -5.09 -7.59
CA ALA A 80 -31.16 -4.82 -6.32
C ALA A 80 -32.05 -4.04 -5.33
N ASN A 81 -32.80 -3.04 -5.80
CA ASN A 81 -33.74 -2.28 -4.97
C ASN A 81 -34.93 -3.13 -4.52
N ARG A 82 -35.42 -4.02 -5.38
CA ARG A 82 -36.48 -4.98 -5.03
C ARG A 82 -36.05 -5.88 -3.87
N LEU A 83 -34.90 -6.53 -3.99
CA LEU A 83 -34.36 -7.41 -2.95
C LEU A 83 -34.13 -6.67 -1.62
N LEU A 84 -33.66 -5.43 -1.66
CA LEU A 84 -33.52 -4.59 -0.47
C LEU A 84 -34.87 -4.23 0.16
N SER A 85 -35.88 -3.97 -0.65
CA SER A 85 -37.25 -3.67 -0.19
C SER A 85 -37.93 -4.90 0.40
N GLU A 86 -37.61 -6.10 -0.10
CA GLU A 86 -38.01 -7.40 0.45
C GLU A 86 -37.30 -7.74 1.77
N GLY A 87 -36.35 -6.90 2.21
CA GLY A 87 -35.68 -7.02 3.50
C GLY A 87 -34.35 -7.77 3.46
N HIS A 88 -33.85 -8.16 2.29
CA HIS A 88 -32.50 -8.73 2.17
C HIS A 88 -31.45 -7.71 2.60
N LYS A 89 -30.40 -8.17 3.29
CA LYS A 89 -29.31 -7.28 3.69
C LYS A 89 -28.45 -6.92 2.49
N LYS A 90 -27.93 -5.70 2.44
CA LYS A 90 -26.97 -5.23 1.40
C LYS A 90 -25.83 -6.22 1.12
N LYS A 91 -25.35 -6.92 2.16
CA LYS A 91 -24.30 -7.94 2.04
C LYS A 91 -24.73 -9.18 1.24
N GLU A 92 -25.98 -9.59 1.41
CA GLU A 92 -26.55 -10.75 0.70
C GLU A 92 -26.81 -10.39 -0.76
N VAL A 93 -27.42 -9.22 -1.01
CA VAL A 93 -27.65 -8.70 -2.35
C VAL A 93 -26.33 -8.55 -3.11
N ALA A 94 -25.31 -7.91 -2.52
CA ALA A 94 -24.00 -7.77 -3.16
C ALA A 94 -23.37 -9.12 -3.54
N LYS A 95 -23.56 -10.14 -2.69
CA LYS A 95 -23.09 -11.50 -2.96
C LYS A 95 -23.82 -12.14 -4.14
N MET A 96 -25.13 -11.93 -4.28
CA MET A 96 -25.92 -12.44 -5.42
C MET A 96 -25.40 -11.88 -6.75
N PHE A 97 -25.02 -10.60 -6.77
CA PHE A 97 -24.45 -9.94 -7.95
C PHE A 97 -22.93 -10.15 -8.12
N GLY A 98 -22.27 -10.92 -7.23
CA GLY A 98 -20.83 -11.17 -7.33
C GLY A 98 -19.95 -9.94 -7.09
N VAL A 99 -20.46 -8.92 -6.38
CA VAL A 99 -19.78 -7.64 -6.16
C VAL A 99 -19.54 -7.35 -4.68
N SER A 100 -18.71 -6.35 -4.40
CA SER A 100 -18.57 -5.84 -3.03
C SER A 100 -19.78 -4.99 -2.63
N VAL A 101 -20.05 -4.89 -1.32
CA VAL A 101 -21.10 -4.01 -0.79
C VAL A 101 -20.87 -2.54 -1.19
N VAL A 102 -19.61 -2.11 -1.25
CA VAL A 102 -19.24 -0.76 -1.68
C VAL A 102 -19.57 -0.54 -3.16
N THR A 103 -19.33 -1.56 -3.99
CA THR A 103 -19.71 -1.53 -5.41
C THR A 103 -21.22 -1.40 -5.57
N LEU A 104 -21.99 -2.19 -4.83
CA LEU A 104 -23.46 -2.12 -4.85
C LEU A 104 -23.96 -0.72 -4.41
N ASP A 105 -23.47 -0.18 -3.29
CA ASP A 105 -23.91 1.12 -2.79
C ASP A 105 -23.62 2.27 -3.77
N LYS A 106 -22.47 2.19 -4.45
CA LYS A 106 -22.12 3.14 -5.50
C LYS A 106 -23.12 3.09 -6.66
N HIS A 107 -23.46 1.90 -7.14
CA HIS A 107 -24.41 1.74 -8.25
C HIS A 107 -25.81 2.24 -7.89
N LEU A 108 -26.30 1.94 -6.68
CA LEU A 108 -27.59 2.45 -6.19
C LEU A 108 -27.59 3.98 -6.08
N ARG A 109 -26.49 4.57 -5.60
CA ARG A 109 -26.33 6.03 -5.47
C ARG A 109 -26.26 6.71 -6.84
N ASP A 110 -25.47 6.18 -7.76
CA ASP A 110 -25.31 6.73 -9.10
C ASP A 110 -26.67 6.73 -9.84
N ALA A 111 -27.49 5.69 -9.65
CA ALA A 111 -28.85 5.62 -10.19
C ALA A 111 -29.83 6.62 -9.53
N SER A 112 -29.68 6.88 -8.22
CA SER A 112 -30.50 7.85 -7.50
C SER A 112 -30.21 9.31 -7.90
N VAL A 113 -28.97 9.60 -8.31
CA VAL A 113 -28.51 10.95 -8.70
C VAL A 113 -28.73 11.22 -10.19
N GLY A 114 -28.94 10.19 -11.01
CA GLY A 114 -29.17 10.29 -12.47
C GLY A 114 -30.59 10.71 -12.90
N GLY A 115 -31.52 10.94 -11.96
CA GLY A 115 -32.91 11.33 -12.24
C GLY A 115 -33.11 12.84 -12.51
N GLY A 116 -32.14 13.50 -13.14
CA GLY A 116 -32.19 14.93 -13.44
C GLY A 116 -31.53 15.22 -14.78
N ASN A 117 -32.22 14.88 -15.88
CA ASN A 117 -32.03 15.49 -17.19
C ASN A 117 -33.32 15.40 -18.00
#